data_AF-A0A0K6SB64-F1
#
_entry.id   AF-A0A0K6SB64-F1
#
_cell.length_a   1.000
_cell.length_b   1.000
_cell.length_c   1.000
_cell.angle_alpha   90.00
_cell.angle_beta   90.00
_cell.angle_gamma   90.00
#
_symmetry.space_group_name_H-M   'P 1'
#
loop_
_entity.id
_entity.type
_entity.pdbx_description
1 polymer ?
#
loop_
_entity_poly.entity_id
_entity_poly.type
_entity_poly.pdbx_seq_one_letter_code
_entity_poly.pdbx_strand_id
1 'polypeptide(L)'
;MASPSLYPAAREILKENKELFPDEIPKLPPRRGDLDFKIELELGVQPPAKPPYRLSYAELEEMKKQLKDYVDRGFIRLLTSLFGAPAFFVKKKDGTFRMVIDYRSLNKVTVKDTFPLPRVEELMETLFGKRWFTKLDLRQFFHQLCIAMGDSYKTAFVTRWGTLSDW
;
A
#
# COMPACT_ATOMS: atom_id res chain seq x y z
N MET A 1 7.43 1.53 21.75
CA MET A 1 8.40 2.17 22.70
C MET A 1 9.72 2.39 22.00
N ALA A 2 10.33 3.57 22.13
CA ALA A 2 11.61 3.89 21.50
C ALA A 2 12.74 2.98 22.02
N SER A 3 13.57 2.45 21.12
CA SER A 3 14.65 1.52 21.46
C SER A 3 15.64 2.15 22.47
N PRO A 4 16.10 1.39 23.50
CA PRO A 4 17.19 1.80 24.39
C PRO A 4 18.54 1.99 23.68
N SER A 5 18.65 1.64 22.40
CA SER A 5 19.83 1.92 21.57
C SER A 5 19.83 3.30 20.91
N LEU A 6 18.71 4.05 20.96
CA LEU A 6 18.62 5.38 20.35
C LEU A 6 19.36 6.42 21.21
N TYR A 7 20.01 7.38 20.54
CA TYR A 7 20.66 8.52 21.19
C TYR A 7 19.64 9.32 22.04
N PRO A 8 20.02 9.88 23.20
CA PRO A 8 19.08 10.53 24.11
C PRO A 8 18.21 11.61 23.45
N ALA A 9 18.80 12.50 22.66
CA ALA A 9 18.07 13.55 21.94
C ALA A 9 17.03 12.98 20.94
N ALA A 10 17.33 11.84 20.30
CA ALA A 10 16.36 11.19 19.41
C ALA A 10 15.16 10.63 20.19
N ARG A 11 15.33 10.21 21.44
CA ARG A 11 14.22 9.74 22.28
C ARG A 11 13.31 10.89 22.70
N GLU A 12 13.88 12.05 22.96
CA GLU A 12 13.10 13.25 23.28
C GLU A 12 12.24 13.65 22.08
N ILE A 13 12.83 13.72 20.87
CA ILE A 13 12.10 13.99 19.63
C ILE A 13 10.97 12.99 19.41
N LEU A 14 11.22 11.69 19.58
CA LEU A 14 10.17 10.66 19.44
C LEU A 14 9.05 10.79 20.49
N LYS A 15 9.39 11.27 21.69
CA LYS A 15 8.42 11.48 22.78
C LYS A 15 7.57 12.71 22.51
N GLU A 16 8.16 13.79 22.02
CA GLU A 16 7.47 15.02 21.63
C GLU A 16 6.54 14.79 20.43
N ASN A 17 6.95 13.96 19.48
CA ASN A 17 6.23 13.70 18.24
C ASN A 17 5.47 12.36 18.26
N LYS A 18 5.00 11.91 19.42
CA LYS A 18 4.42 10.57 19.60
C LYS A 18 3.25 10.27 18.64
N GLU A 19 2.50 11.30 18.25
CA GLU A 19 1.43 11.23 17.25
C GLU A 19 1.89 10.87 15.83
N LEU A 20 3.13 11.22 15.46
CA LEU A 20 3.73 10.90 14.15
C LEU A 20 4.32 9.48 14.10
N PHE A 21 4.53 8.87 15.27
CA PHE A 21 5.12 7.53 15.40
C PHE A 21 4.14 6.52 16.05
N PRO A 22 2.92 6.34 15.50
CA PRO A 22 1.97 5.40 16.08
C PRO A 22 2.36 3.95 15.79
N ASP A 23 2.01 3.05 16.73
CA ASP A 23 2.22 1.61 16.57
C ASP A 23 1.26 0.97 15.54
N GLU A 24 0.21 1.67 15.14
CA GLU A 24 -0.70 1.28 14.06
C GLU A 24 -1.15 2.52 13.28
N ILE A 25 -1.50 2.38 12.00
CA ILE A 25 -2.06 3.49 11.22
C ILE A 25 -3.53 3.66 11.64
N PRO A 26 -3.89 4.78 12.27
CA PRO A 26 -5.16 4.87 12.98
C PRO A 26 -6.36 5.11 12.05
N LYS A 27 -6.17 5.74 10.89
CA LYS A 27 -7.24 6.16 9.95
C LYS A 27 -6.72 6.30 8.51
N LEU A 28 -7.65 6.46 7.57
CA LEU A 28 -7.36 6.96 6.22
C LEU A 28 -6.68 8.34 6.30
N PRO A 29 -5.59 8.58 5.54
CA PRO A 29 -4.96 9.89 5.48
C PRO A 29 -5.91 10.94 4.87
N PRO A 30 -5.68 12.24 5.15
CA PRO A 30 -6.46 13.30 4.52
C PRO A 30 -6.19 13.34 3.01
N ARG A 31 -7.21 13.72 2.24
CA ARG A 31 -7.10 14.02 0.80
C ARG A 31 -6.16 15.20 0.59
N ARG A 32 -5.29 15.11 -0.42
CA ARG A 32 -4.27 16.13 -0.72
C ARG A 32 -4.43 16.75 -2.11
N GLY A 33 -5.57 16.52 -2.77
CA GLY A 33 -5.90 17.13 -4.07
C GLY A 33 -4.96 16.60 -5.16
N ASP A 34 -4.13 17.48 -5.72
CA ASP A 34 -3.20 17.14 -6.80
C ASP A 34 -2.08 16.16 -6.40
N LEU A 35 -1.86 15.97 -5.10
CA LEU A 35 -0.90 15.00 -4.57
C LEU A 35 -1.51 13.60 -4.35
N ASP A 36 -2.82 13.44 -4.56
CA ASP A 36 -3.43 12.10 -4.55
C ASP A 36 -2.93 11.30 -5.76
N PHE A 37 -2.72 9.99 -5.55
CA PHE A 37 -2.13 9.09 -6.53
C PHE A 37 -3.08 8.87 -7.71
N LYS A 38 -2.70 9.38 -8.88
CA LYS A 38 -3.44 9.21 -10.15
C LYS A 38 -2.98 7.95 -10.87
N ILE A 39 -3.93 7.22 -11.45
CA ILE A 39 -3.68 6.00 -12.22
C ILE A 39 -4.07 6.27 -13.67
N GLU A 40 -3.13 6.80 -14.43
CA GLU A 40 -3.34 7.08 -15.86
C GLU A 40 -3.28 5.78 -16.67
N LEU A 41 -4.22 5.61 -17.58
CA LEU A 41 -4.30 4.44 -18.46
C LEU A 41 -4.01 4.86 -19.90
N GLU A 42 -3.42 3.96 -20.68
CA GLU A 42 -3.23 4.17 -22.11
C GLU A 42 -4.59 4.37 -22.82
N LEU A 43 -4.61 5.19 -23.88
CA LEU A 43 -5.83 5.51 -24.62
C LEU A 43 -6.43 4.26 -25.30
N GLY A 44 -7.74 4.06 -25.11
CA GLY A 44 -8.48 2.98 -25.79
C GLY A 44 -8.32 1.59 -25.19
N VAL A 45 -7.71 1.46 -24.00
CA VAL A 45 -7.56 0.15 -23.34
C VAL A 45 -8.88 -0.33 -22.74
N GLN A 46 -9.12 -1.64 -22.87
CA GLN A 46 -10.21 -2.30 -22.17
C GLN A 46 -9.85 -2.52 -20.70
N PRO A 47 -10.78 -2.31 -19.75
CA PRO A 47 -10.59 -2.62 -18.34
C PRO A 47 -10.11 -4.07 -18.12
N PRO A 48 -8.92 -4.30 -17.53
CA PRO A 48 -8.48 -5.65 -17.19
C PRO A 48 -9.34 -6.23 -16.06
N ALA A 49 -10.00 -7.34 -16.37
CA ALA A 49 -10.72 -8.15 -15.40
C ALA A 49 -10.30 -9.61 -15.50
N LYS A 50 -10.00 -10.22 -14.36
CA LYS A 50 -9.70 -11.64 -14.24
C LYS A 50 -10.54 -12.26 -13.12
N PRO A 51 -10.95 -13.52 -13.25
CA PRO A 51 -11.69 -14.19 -12.19
C PRO A 51 -10.80 -14.43 -10.95
N PRO A 52 -11.40 -14.56 -9.74
CA PRO A 52 -10.67 -14.91 -8.53
C PRO A 52 -9.90 -16.23 -8.69
N TYR A 53 -8.73 -16.32 -8.07
CA TYR A 53 -8.00 -17.58 -7.99
C TYR A 53 -8.68 -18.58 -7.05
N ARG A 54 -8.44 -19.88 -7.30
CA ARG A 54 -8.84 -20.93 -6.38
C ARG A 54 -7.94 -20.89 -5.15
N LEU A 55 -8.57 -20.78 -3.98
CA LEU A 55 -7.90 -20.78 -2.69
C LEU A 55 -8.22 -22.06 -1.92
N SER A 56 -7.30 -22.50 -1.07
CA SER A 56 -7.53 -23.56 -0.08
C SER A 56 -8.51 -23.10 1.00
N TYR A 57 -9.05 -24.03 1.79
CA TYR A 57 -9.97 -23.71 2.86
C TYR A 57 -9.35 -22.75 3.90
N ALA A 58 -8.10 -23.01 4.32
CA ALA A 58 -7.38 -22.16 5.27
C ALA A 58 -7.14 -20.74 4.71
N GLU A 59 -6.82 -20.63 3.42
CA GLU A 59 -6.68 -19.32 2.75
C GLU A 59 -8.02 -18.58 2.65
N LEU A 60 -9.14 -19.28 2.43
CA LEU A 60 -10.45 -18.65 2.42
C LEU A 60 -10.83 -18.08 3.80
N GLU A 61 -10.59 -18.82 4.87
CA GLU A 61 -10.85 -18.32 6.23
C GLU A 61 -10.00 -17.09 6.55
N GLU A 62 -8.71 -17.13 6.20
CA GLU A 62 -7.80 -16.01 6.41
C GLU A 62 -8.15 -14.81 5.51
N MET A 63 -8.55 -15.03 4.25
CA MET A 63 -9.03 -13.96 3.37
C MET A 63 -10.22 -13.25 3.99
N LYS A 64 -11.21 -14.01 4.46
CA LYS A 64 -12.42 -13.45 5.06
C LYS A 64 -12.08 -12.59 6.28
N LYS A 65 -11.12 -13.03 7.11
CA LYS A 65 -10.63 -12.30 8.28
C LYS A 65 -9.94 -10.99 7.90
N GLN A 66 -8.99 -11.03 6.95
CA GLN A 66 -8.25 -9.84 6.51
C GLN A 66 -9.16 -8.83 5.80
N LEU A 67 -10.08 -9.29 4.94
CA LEU A 67 -11.05 -8.42 4.27
C LEU A 67 -11.92 -7.68 5.28
N LYS A 68 -12.40 -8.39 6.32
CA LYS A 68 -13.21 -7.75 7.37
C LYS A 68 -12.41 -6.66 8.10
N ASP A 69 -11.18 -6.95 8.52
CA ASP A 69 -10.31 -5.97 9.18
C ASP A 69 -10.07 -4.74 8.28
N TYR A 70 -9.81 -4.94 6.99
CA TYR A 70 -9.61 -3.83 6.05
C TYR A 70 -10.86 -3.00 5.78
N VAL A 71 -12.04 -3.62 5.74
CA VAL A 71 -13.32 -2.90 5.64
C VAL A 71 -13.60 -2.12 6.92
N ASP A 72 -13.41 -2.74 8.08
CA ASP A 72 -13.64 -2.12 9.40
C ASP A 72 -12.69 -0.92 9.62
N ARG A 73 -11.45 -1.01 9.13
CA ARG A 73 -10.47 0.10 9.13
C ARG A 73 -10.71 1.15 8.04
N GLY A 74 -11.60 0.87 7.08
CA GLY A 74 -11.91 1.73 5.94
C GLY A 74 -10.87 1.73 4.82
N PHE A 75 -9.87 0.84 4.84
CA PHE A 75 -8.85 0.75 3.78
C PHE A 75 -9.43 0.30 2.44
N ILE A 76 -10.47 -0.52 2.48
CA ILE A 76 -11.16 -1.01 1.28
C ILE A 76 -12.67 -0.87 1.44
N ARG A 77 -13.37 -0.80 0.32
CA ARG A 77 -14.83 -0.77 0.25
C ARG A 77 -15.36 -1.70 -0.83
N LEU A 78 -16.59 -2.18 -0.64
CA LEU A 78 -17.31 -2.89 -1.69
C LEU A 78 -17.66 -1.92 -2.84
N LEU A 79 -17.43 -2.34 -4.08
CA LEU A 79 -17.66 -1.51 -5.25
C LEU A 79 -17.97 -2.36 -6.49
N THR A 80 -18.80 -1.82 -7.39
CA THR A 80 -18.99 -2.39 -8.73
C THR A 80 -17.97 -1.74 -9.68
N SER A 81 -17.05 -2.53 -10.24
CA SER A 81 -16.05 -2.06 -11.21
C SER A 81 -16.00 -2.99 -12.42
N LEU A 82 -15.66 -2.43 -13.58
CA LEU A 82 -15.27 -3.18 -14.76
C LEU A 82 -13.84 -3.76 -14.64
N PHE A 83 -13.05 -3.24 -13.69
CA PHE A 83 -11.73 -3.75 -13.36
C PHE A 83 -11.86 -4.86 -12.32
N GLY A 84 -10.94 -5.82 -12.38
CA GLY A 84 -10.93 -6.91 -11.42
C GLY A 84 -9.59 -7.62 -11.39
N ALA A 85 -8.73 -7.24 -10.45
CA ALA A 85 -7.50 -7.97 -10.16
C ALA A 85 -7.77 -9.11 -9.16
N PRO A 86 -7.30 -10.34 -9.38
CA PRO A 86 -7.55 -11.43 -8.44
C PRO A 86 -6.61 -11.31 -7.24
N ALA A 87 -7.18 -11.49 -6.03
CA ALA A 87 -6.40 -11.59 -4.81
C ALA A 87 -5.98 -13.05 -4.53
N PHE A 88 -4.77 -13.23 -3.99
CA PHE A 88 -4.23 -14.52 -3.55
C PHE A 88 -3.31 -14.34 -2.34
N PHE A 89 -2.78 -15.44 -1.82
CA PHE A 89 -1.88 -15.42 -0.68
C PHE A 89 -0.46 -15.86 -1.01
N VAL A 90 0.49 -15.21 -0.32
CA VAL A 90 1.88 -15.64 -0.24
C VAL A 90 2.21 -15.90 1.23
N LYS A 91 2.88 -17.02 1.51
CA LYS A 91 3.38 -17.33 2.85
C LYS A 91 4.62 -16.49 3.15
N LYS A 92 4.62 -15.81 4.29
CA LYS A 92 5.80 -15.17 4.85
C LYS A 92 6.71 -16.20 5.52
N LYS A 93 7.94 -15.80 5.83
CA LYS A 93 8.92 -16.62 6.55
C LYS A 93 8.43 -17.06 7.94
N ASP A 94 7.60 -16.24 8.58
CA ASP A 94 6.98 -16.51 9.89
C ASP A 94 5.77 -17.46 9.82
N GLY A 95 5.43 -17.97 8.62
CA GLY A 95 4.28 -18.84 8.40
C GLY A 95 2.95 -18.11 8.23
N THR A 96 2.90 -16.78 8.41
CA THR A 96 1.68 -15.98 8.21
C THR A 96 1.38 -15.77 6.72
N PHE A 97 0.10 -15.54 6.42
CA PHE A 97 -0.36 -15.27 5.06
C PHE A 97 -0.39 -13.76 4.78
N ARG A 98 0.20 -13.35 3.65
CA ARG A 98 0.09 -11.99 3.11
C ARG A 98 -0.82 -12.00 1.89
N MET A 99 -1.95 -11.29 1.98
CA MET A 99 -2.81 -11.08 0.82
C MET A 99 -2.06 -10.23 -0.22
N VAL A 100 -2.10 -10.66 -1.47
CA VAL A 100 -1.47 -10.00 -2.62
C VAL A 100 -2.50 -9.89 -3.72
N ILE A 101 -2.58 -8.72 -4.34
CA ILE A 101 -3.48 -8.46 -5.46
C ILE A 101 -2.66 -8.47 -6.75
N ASP A 102 -3.08 -9.27 -7.73
CA ASP A 102 -2.38 -9.38 -9.00
C ASP A 102 -2.72 -8.23 -9.96
N TYR A 103 -2.11 -7.07 -9.73
CA TYR A 103 -2.24 -5.90 -10.62
C TYR A 103 -1.40 -6.01 -11.90
N ARG A 104 -0.78 -7.15 -12.24
CA ARG A 104 0.07 -7.25 -13.46
C ARG A 104 -0.65 -6.85 -14.74
N SER A 105 -1.96 -7.08 -14.82
CA SER A 105 -2.74 -6.73 -16.01
C SER A 105 -3.09 -5.24 -16.06
N LEU A 106 -3.36 -4.65 -14.89
CA LEU A 106 -3.52 -3.21 -14.73
C LEU A 106 -2.22 -2.47 -15.06
N ASN A 107 -1.11 -2.89 -14.44
CA ASN A 107 0.20 -2.27 -14.63
C ASN A 107 0.70 -2.29 -16.09
N LYS A 108 0.19 -3.21 -16.93
CA LYS A 108 0.54 -3.27 -18.36
C LYS A 108 -0.13 -2.16 -19.18
N VAL A 109 -1.30 -1.69 -18.73
CA VAL A 109 -2.10 -0.67 -19.42
C VAL A 109 -2.02 0.69 -18.72
N THR A 110 -1.33 0.77 -17.58
CA THR A 110 -1.03 2.02 -16.88
C THR A 110 0.12 2.75 -17.55
N VAL A 111 -0.03 4.05 -17.77
CA VAL A 111 1.04 4.92 -18.25
C VAL A 111 2.18 4.91 -17.24
N LYS A 112 3.40 4.63 -17.68
CA LYS A 112 4.55 4.55 -16.79
C LYS A 112 4.97 5.93 -16.34
N ASP A 113 4.94 6.17 -15.04
CA ASP A 113 5.64 7.29 -14.43
C ASP A 113 7.15 7.03 -14.48
N THR A 114 7.86 7.81 -15.28
CA THR A 114 9.32 7.74 -15.43
C THR A 114 10.03 8.73 -14.52
N PHE A 115 9.50 8.98 -13.32
CA PHE A 115 10.16 9.81 -12.32
C PHE A 115 11.62 9.36 -12.12
N PRO A 116 12.61 10.25 -12.27
CA PRO A 116 14.02 9.89 -12.18
C PRO A 116 14.37 9.58 -10.73
N LEU A 117 14.47 8.29 -10.39
CA LEU A 117 15.04 7.88 -9.13
C LEU A 117 16.57 8.04 -9.18
N PRO A 118 17.18 8.67 -8.16
CA PRO A 118 18.63 8.83 -8.12
C PRO A 118 19.33 7.48 -8.03
N ARG A 119 20.55 7.41 -8.56
CA ARG A 119 21.36 6.20 -8.46
C ARG A 119 21.85 6.01 -7.02
N VAL A 120 22.19 4.77 -6.67
CA VAL A 120 22.69 4.46 -5.32
C VAL A 120 24.00 5.22 -5.07
N GLU A 121 24.86 5.33 -6.07
CA GLU A 121 26.13 6.06 -5.98
C GLU A 121 25.90 7.54 -5.70
N GLU A 122 24.97 8.18 -6.41
CA GLU A 122 24.58 9.59 -6.19
C GLU A 122 24.07 9.80 -4.76
N LEU A 123 23.21 8.89 -4.26
CA LEU A 123 22.74 8.94 -2.87
C LEU A 123 23.91 8.82 -1.88
N MET A 124 24.87 7.94 -2.13
CA MET A 124 26.03 7.77 -1.24
C MET A 124 26.96 8.99 -1.23
N GLU A 125 27.14 9.66 -2.38
CA GLU A 125 27.89 10.91 -2.47
C GLU A 125 27.27 12.01 -1.61
N THR A 126 25.93 12.13 -1.58
CA THR A 126 25.25 13.12 -0.70
C THR A 126 25.53 12.91 0.79
N LEU A 127 25.88 11.69 1.18
CA LEU A 127 26.19 11.31 2.55
C LEU A 127 27.66 11.52 2.91
N PHE A 128 28.54 11.79 1.93
CA PHE A 128 29.97 11.95 2.17
C PHE A 128 30.25 13.13 3.11
N GLY A 129 31.16 12.91 4.07
CA GLY A 129 31.53 13.91 5.08
C GLY A 129 30.46 14.18 6.15
N LYS A 130 29.27 13.57 6.06
CA LYS A 130 28.26 13.64 7.13
C LYS A 130 28.64 12.68 8.26
N ARG A 131 28.47 13.14 9.51
CA ARG A 131 28.87 12.39 10.71
C ARG A 131 27.71 11.69 11.43
N TRP A 132 26.48 12.16 11.20
CA TRP A 132 25.28 11.69 11.87
C TRP A 132 24.22 11.38 10.82
N PHE A 133 23.59 10.23 10.94
CA PHE A 133 22.55 9.76 10.02
C PHE A 133 21.31 9.40 10.82
N THR A 134 20.15 9.66 10.23
CA THR A 134 18.86 9.20 10.75
C THR A 134 18.10 8.57 9.61
N LYS A 135 17.52 7.40 9.86
CA LYS A 135 16.65 6.71 8.92
C LYS A 135 15.24 6.70 9.47
N LEU A 136 14.30 7.18 8.68
CA LEU A 136 12.87 7.11 8.96
C LEU A 136 12.23 6.13 7.97
N ASP A 137 11.35 5.28 8.47
CA ASP A 137 10.58 4.34 7.67
C ASP A 137 9.09 4.65 7.83
N LEU A 138 8.40 4.79 6.70
CA LEU A 138 6.95 5.05 6.70
C LEU A 138 6.21 3.72 6.79
N ARG A 139 5.64 3.44 7.96
CA ARG A 139 4.89 2.21 8.22
C ARG A 139 3.74 2.05 7.23
N GLN A 140 3.67 0.91 6.53
CA GLN A 140 2.68 0.60 5.50
C GLN A 140 2.34 1.80 4.59
N PHE A 141 3.39 2.47 4.09
CA PHE A 141 3.31 3.69 3.28
C PHE A 141 2.18 3.72 2.24
N PHE A 142 1.93 2.61 1.53
CA PHE A 142 0.89 2.55 0.49
C PHE A 142 -0.53 2.81 1.02
N HIS A 143 -0.85 2.42 2.27
CA HIS A 143 -2.16 2.75 2.88
C HIS A 143 -2.24 4.22 3.31
N GLN A 144 -1.11 4.95 3.32
CA GLN A 144 -1.04 6.39 3.59
C GLN A 144 -1.08 7.23 2.29
N LEU A 145 -1.15 6.59 1.12
CA LEU A 145 -1.37 7.24 -0.16
C LEU A 145 -2.86 7.14 -0.53
N CYS A 146 -3.47 8.30 -0.78
CA CYS A 146 -4.84 8.38 -1.27
C CYS A 146 -4.84 8.16 -2.77
N ILE A 147 -5.70 7.28 -3.30
CA ILE A 147 -5.91 7.19 -4.75
C ILE A 147 -6.83 8.33 -5.19
N ALA A 148 -6.49 9.06 -6.25
CA ALA A 148 -7.26 10.20 -6.72
C ALA A 148 -8.77 9.89 -6.88
N MET A 149 -9.61 10.87 -6.61
CA MET A 149 -11.05 10.73 -6.80
C MET A 149 -11.35 10.37 -8.26
N GLY A 150 -12.11 9.30 -8.47
CA GLY A 150 -12.39 8.76 -9.80
C GLY A 150 -11.39 7.71 -10.28
N ASP A 151 -10.31 7.43 -9.56
CA ASP A 151 -9.35 6.38 -9.95
C ASP A 151 -9.44 5.12 -9.07
N SER A 152 -10.13 5.19 -7.92
CA SER A 152 -10.23 4.07 -6.97
C SER A 152 -10.79 2.80 -7.61
N TYR A 153 -11.71 2.92 -8.58
CA TYR A 153 -12.29 1.75 -9.25
C TYR A 153 -11.26 0.97 -10.09
N LYS A 154 -10.15 1.60 -10.50
CA LYS A 154 -9.09 0.97 -11.31
C LYS A 154 -8.30 -0.04 -10.49
N THR A 155 -8.20 0.15 -9.17
CA THR A 155 -7.54 -0.80 -8.26
C THR A 155 -8.51 -1.86 -7.72
N ALA A 156 -9.72 -1.96 -8.29
CA ALA A 156 -10.68 -2.97 -7.88
C ALA A 156 -10.10 -4.39 -8.01
N PHE A 157 -10.29 -5.18 -6.97
CA PHE A 157 -9.87 -6.56 -6.88
C PHE A 157 -11.04 -7.47 -6.54
N VAL A 158 -10.98 -8.68 -7.09
CA VAL A 158 -12.06 -9.66 -7.01
C VAL A 158 -11.72 -10.74 -6.00
N THR A 159 -12.74 -11.08 -5.20
CA THR A 159 -12.70 -12.16 -4.23
C THR A 159 -13.94 -13.04 -4.42
N ARG A 160 -14.03 -14.14 -3.66
CA ARG A 160 -15.24 -15.00 -3.68
C ARG A 160 -16.50 -14.27 -3.19
N TRP A 161 -16.36 -13.21 -2.39
CA TRP A 161 -17.48 -12.49 -1.78
C TRP A 161 -17.86 -11.20 -2.51
N GLY A 162 -17.13 -10.84 -3.57
CA GLY A 162 -17.40 -9.66 -4.37
C GLY A 162 -16.15 -8.91 -4.77
N THR A 163 -16.38 -7.77 -5.40
CA THR A 163 -15.35 -6.83 -5.84
C THR A 163 -15.18 -5.73 -4.80
N LEU A 164 -13.94 -5.54 -4.36
CA LEU A 164 -13.57 -4.48 -3.42
C LEU A 164 -12.54 -3.57 -4.10
N SER A 165 -12.48 -2.32 -3.70
CA SER A 165 -11.41 -1.42 -4.11
C SER A 165 -10.82 -0.73 -2.90
N ASP A 166 -9.59 -0.25 -3.06
CA ASP A 166 -9.04 0.75 -2.15
C ASP A 166 -9.91 2.04 -2.20
N TRP A 167 -9.67 2.90 -1.22
CA TRP A 167 -10.43 4.11 -0.93
C TRP A 167 -10.01 5.32 -1.76
#